data_AF-L9VKW8-F1
#
_entry.id   AF-L9VKW8-F1
#
_cell.length_a   1.000
_cell.length_b   1.000
_cell.length_c   1.000
_cell.angle_alpha   90.00
_cell.angle_beta   90.00
_cell.angle_gamma   90.00
#
_symmetry.space_group_name_H-M   'P 1'
#
loop_
_entity.id
_entity.type
_entity.pdbx_description
1 polymer ?
#
loop_
_entity_poly.entity_id
_entity_poly.type
_entity_poly.pdbx_seq_one_letter_code
_entity_poly.pdbx_strand_id
1 'polypeptide(L)'
;MNWTRTLADLLSECYDTDLEESWENERTATPVRAFAVRLHETGCSPHETTTILAELGVERSHGAVWNWVHRLADSGCDPPEAQPKRVAVDETAVKINGEWSWLYAAIDTETKLILDVALFGRHGTDPAAAFLHRLDEKYDLSDTVFLVDQFGYRTALARLGLSGRVNSTERNLIEKWFHTLKMRIDRFQNSWVGSRASARE
;
A
#
# COMPACT_ATOMS: atom_id res chain seq x y z
N MET A 1 34.98 -26.00 12.62
CA MET A 1 34.23 -24.77 12.30
C MET A 1 32.85 -25.20 11.82
N ASN A 2 31.81 -24.94 12.59
CA ASN A 2 30.42 -25.24 12.23
C ASN A 2 29.96 -24.25 11.14
N TRP A 3 29.71 -24.74 9.92
CA TRP A 3 29.26 -23.95 8.77
C TRP A 3 27.81 -24.25 8.38
N THR A 4 26.89 -24.23 9.34
CA THR A 4 25.45 -24.29 9.03
C THR A 4 24.80 -23.03 9.59
N ARG A 5 24.91 -21.94 8.83
CA ARG A 5 24.06 -20.76 9.03
C ARG A 5 22.65 -21.10 8.57
N THR A 6 21.67 -20.84 9.41
CA THR A 6 20.25 -20.98 9.07
C THR A 6 19.80 -19.80 8.19
N LEU A 7 18.65 -19.92 7.53
CA LEU A 7 18.07 -18.80 6.79
C LEU A 7 17.89 -17.57 7.68
N ALA A 8 17.49 -17.77 8.95
CA ALA A 8 17.34 -16.67 9.90
C ALA A 8 18.67 -15.94 10.15
N ASP A 9 19.79 -16.68 10.23
CA ASP A 9 21.13 -16.08 10.44
C ASP A 9 21.61 -15.28 9.23
N LEU A 10 21.20 -15.67 8.02
CA LEU A 10 21.54 -14.92 6.79
C LEU A 10 20.66 -13.68 6.63
N LEU A 11 19.39 -13.78 7.00
CA LEU A 11 18.43 -12.68 6.87
C LEU A 11 18.59 -11.65 7.97
N SER A 12 19.06 -12.01 9.17
CA SER A 12 19.32 -11.05 10.25
C SER A 12 20.41 -10.03 9.88
N GLU A 13 21.34 -10.38 8.98
CA GLU A 13 22.32 -9.43 8.43
C GLU A 13 21.67 -8.41 7.47
N CYS A 14 20.47 -8.69 6.95
CA CYS A 14 19.77 -7.87 5.94
C CYS A 14 18.54 -7.13 6.48
N TYR A 15 17.91 -7.63 7.54
CA TYR A 15 16.68 -7.10 8.12
C TYR A 15 16.97 -6.62 9.53
N ASP A 16 17.17 -5.31 9.69
CA ASP A 16 17.33 -4.66 10.99
C ASP A 16 16.13 -4.92 11.91
N THR A 17 16.40 -4.89 13.21
CA THR A 17 15.51 -5.22 14.35
C THR A 17 14.24 -4.36 14.51
N ASP A 18 14.00 -3.38 13.63
CA ASP A 18 12.88 -2.44 13.75
C ASP A 18 11.50 -3.03 13.37
N LEU A 19 11.45 -4.30 12.97
CA LEU A 19 10.20 -5.04 12.68
C LEU A 19 9.73 -5.96 13.83
N GLU A 20 10.38 -5.90 15.00
CA GLU A 20 10.10 -6.83 16.11
C GLU A 20 8.71 -6.62 16.74
N GLU A 21 8.23 -5.37 16.83
CA GLU A 21 7.02 -5.02 17.56
C GLU A 21 5.74 -5.56 16.89
N SER A 22 5.69 -5.62 15.55
CA SER A 22 4.49 -6.03 14.80
C SER A 22 4.13 -7.52 14.95
N TRP A 23 5.06 -8.36 15.43
CA TRP A 23 4.86 -9.80 15.45
C TRP A 23 5.36 -10.48 16.74
N GLU A 24 5.15 -9.85 17.89
CA GLU A 24 5.41 -10.48 19.18
C GLU A 24 4.72 -11.87 19.30
N ASN A 25 5.36 -12.81 20.00
CA ASN A 25 4.85 -14.16 20.32
C ASN A 25 4.74 -15.18 19.16
N GLU A 26 5.26 -14.87 17.98
CA GLU A 26 5.37 -15.85 16.89
C GLU A 26 6.54 -16.80 17.04
N ARG A 27 6.34 -18.05 16.63
CA ARG A 27 7.39 -19.10 16.66
C ARG A 27 8.45 -18.97 15.57
N THR A 28 8.20 -18.17 14.55
CA THR A 28 9.12 -18.00 13.39
C THR A 28 9.98 -16.78 13.63
N ALA A 29 11.28 -16.85 13.32
CA ALA A 29 12.19 -15.72 13.51
C ALA A 29 11.74 -14.46 12.72
N THR A 30 11.95 -13.27 13.29
CA THR A 30 11.59 -11.95 12.69
C THR A 30 12.14 -11.78 11.27
N PRO A 31 13.43 -12.08 11.00
CA PRO A 31 13.99 -11.89 9.68
C PRO A 31 13.31 -12.74 8.59
N VAL A 32 12.87 -13.96 8.95
CA VAL A 32 12.16 -14.86 8.03
C VAL A 32 10.75 -14.33 7.71
N ARG A 33 10.07 -13.75 8.70
CA ARG A 33 8.74 -13.13 8.51
C ARG A 33 8.85 -11.86 7.67
N ALA A 34 9.84 -11.01 7.96
CA ALA A 34 10.15 -9.83 7.16
C ALA A 34 10.44 -10.20 5.70
N PHE A 35 11.24 -11.24 5.48
CA PHE A 35 11.49 -11.76 4.15
C PHE A 35 10.22 -12.27 3.46
N ALA A 36 9.37 -13.05 4.16
CA ALA A 36 8.11 -13.54 3.62
C ALA A 36 7.16 -12.39 3.22
N VAL A 37 7.04 -11.36 4.07
CA VAL A 37 6.24 -10.19 3.73
C VAL A 37 6.83 -9.42 2.56
N ARG A 38 8.15 -9.31 2.45
CA ARG A 38 8.80 -8.69 1.28
C ARG A 38 8.58 -9.45 -0.01
N LEU A 39 8.60 -10.79 0.01
CA LEU A 39 8.19 -11.60 -1.14
C LEU A 39 6.75 -11.25 -1.56
N HIS A 40 5.85 -11.16 -0.58
CA HIS A 40 4.47 -10.77 -0.83
C HIS A 40 4.33 -9.36 -1.42
N GLU A 41 5.04 -8.37 -0.87
CA GLU A 41 5.09 -6.99 -1.39
C GLU A 41 5.63 -6.89 -2.81
N THR A 42 6.54 -7.80 -3.20
CA THR A 42 7.02 -7.90 -4.58
C THR A 42 6.03 -8.59 -5.52
N GLY A 43 4.89 -9.06 -5.00
CA GLY A 43 3.77 -9.61 -5.76
C GLY A 43 3.69 -11.14 -5.78
N CYS A 44 4.36 -11.84 -4.84
CA CYS A 44 4.10 -13.25 -4.62
C CYS A 44 2.80 -13.42 -3.81
N SER A 45 1.94 -14.34 -4.22
CA SER A 45 0.79 -14.76 -3.40
C SER A 45 1.25 -15.42 -2.08
N PRO A 46 0.39 -15.53 -1.06
CA PRO A 46 0.72 -16.28 0.15
C PRO A 46 1.15 -17.72 -0.13
N HIS A 47 0.57 -18.36 -1.15
CA HIS A 47 0.95 -19.71 -1.58
C HIS A 47 2.33 -19.76 -2.22
N GLU A 48 2.62 -18.89 -3.19
CA GLU A 48 3.96 -18.81 -3.80
C GLU A 48 5.03 -18.48 -2.75
N THR A 49 4.71 -17.61 -1.80
CA THR A 49 5.59 -17.29 -0.68
C THR A 49 5.88 -18.53 0.16
N THR A 50 4.87 -19.35 0.47
CA THR A 50 5.11 -20.62 1.19
C THR A 50 5.96 -21.61 0.39
N THR A 51 5.78 -21.67 -0.93
CA THR A 51 6.61 -22.52 -1.80
C THR A 51 8.08 -22.09 -1.75
N ILE A 52 8.35 -20.79 -1.86
CA ILE A 52 9.71 -20.24 -1.77
C ILE A 52 10.32 -20.51 -0.39
N LEU A 53 9.54 -20.31 0.69
CA LEU A 53 10.02 -20.60 2.05
C LEU A 53 10.34 -22.08 2.25
N ALA A 54 9.53 -23.00 1.69
CA ALA A 54 9.78 -24.43 1.77
C ALA A 54 11.08 -24.83 1.04
N GLU A 55 11.36 -24.25 -0.14
CA GLU A 55 12.65 -24.45 -0.84
C GLU A 55 13.86 -23.96 -0.02
N LEU A 56 13.66 -22.96 0.84
CA LEU A 56 14.66 -22.45 1.77
C LEU A 56 14.66 -23.16 3.13
N GLY A 57 13.92 -24.27 3.27
CA GLY A 57 13.88 -25.09 4.48
C GLY A 57 12.95 -24.59 5.59
N VAL A 58 12.02 -23.68 5.29
CA VAL A 58 11.06 -23.11 6.24
C VAL A 58 9.63 -23.52 5.88
N GLU A 59 9.10 -24.52 6.61
CA GLU A 59 7.74 -25.03 6.41
C GLU A 59 6.68 -24.19 7.15
N ARG A 60 5.83 -23.49 6.39
CA ARG A 60 4.76 -22.63 6.91
C ARG A 60 3.51 -22.67 6.06
N SER A 61 2.37 -22.45 6.69
CA SER A 61 1.08 -22.42 6.02
C SER A 61 0.84 -21.06 5.35
N HIS A 62 0.04 -21.05 4.27
CA HIS A 62 -0.37 -19.81 3.60
C HIS A 62 -1.06 -18.83 4.57
N GLY A 63 -1.84 -19.35 5.53
CA GLY A 63 -2.49 -18.56 6.58
C GLY A 63 -1.51 -17.89 7.54
N ALA A 64 -0.35 -18.50 7.80
CA ALA A 64 0.71 -17.87 8.60
C ALA A 64 1.30 -16.66 7.86
N VAL A 65 1.62 -16.82 6.57
CA VAL A 65 2.10 -15.72 5.72
C VAL A 65 1.05 -14.61 5.63
N TRP A 66 -0.22 -14.97 5.42
CA TRP A 66 -1.34 -14.03 5.39
C TRP A 66 -1.45 -13.24 6.71
N ASN A 67 -1.35 -13.92 7.86
CA ASN A 67 -1.38 -13.26 9.18
C ASN A 67 -0.17 -12.35 9.43
N TRP A 68 1.02 -12.67 8.90
CA TRP A 68 2.18 -11.79 9.02
C TRP A 68 2.01 -10.52 8.20
N VAL A 69 1.52 -10.63 6.97
CA VAL A 69 1.21 -9.48 6.11
C VAL A 69 0.18 -8.57 6.77
N HIS A 70 -0.93 -9.13 7.26
CA HIS A 70 -2.00 -8.33 7.85
C HIS A 70 -1.58 -7.65 9.14
N ARG A 71 -0.86 -8.34 10.03
CA ARG A 71 -0.32 -7.69 11.24
C ARG A 71 0.64 -6.56 10.92
N LEU A 72 1.48 -6.71 9.90
CA LEU A 72 2.37 -5.62 9.52
C LEU A 72 1.58 -4.42 8.98
N ALA A 73 0.58 -4.68 8.13
CA ALA A 73 -0.30 -3.64 7.61
C ALA A 73 -1.08 -2.92 8.73
N ASP A 74 -1.59 -3.65 9.72
CA ASP A 74 -2.32 -3.11 10.87
C ASP A 74 -1.40 -2.39 11.87
N SER A 75 -0.11 -2.73 11.91
CA SER A 75 0.90 -2.07 12.74
C SER A 75 1.49 -0.81 12.12
N GLY A 76 1.05 -0.42 10.92
CA GLY A 76 1.57 0.75 10.22
C GLY A 76 1.43 2.01 11.08
N CYS A 77 2.56 2.63 11.43
CA CYS A 77 2.55 3.98 11.96
C CYS A 77 2.03 4.93 10.86
N ASP A 78 1.22 5.92 11.26
CA ASP A 78 0.95 7.06 10.37
C ASP A 78 2.30 7.63 9.89
N PRO A 79 2.40 8.07 8.62
CA PRO A 79 3.61 8.70 8.13
C PRO A 79 4.04 9.82 9.09
N PRO A 80 5.35 9.95 9.38
CA PRO A 80 5.85 10.91 10.36
C PRO A 80 5.35 12.31 10.01
N GLU A 81 4.91 13.09 11.02
CA GLU A 81 4.47 14.52 11.00
C GLU A 81 4.64 15.25 9.65
N ALA A 82 3.96 14.77 8.62
CA ALA A 82 4.25 15.24 7.27
C ALA A 82 3.58 16.60 7.14
N GLN A 83 4.35 17.60 6.70
CA GLN A 83 3.83 18.92 6.37
C GLN A 83 3.87 19.10 4.85
N PRO A 84 2.94 18.45 4.12
CA PRO A 84 3.04 18.37 2.68
C PRO A 84 2.74 19.74 2.06
N LYS A 85 3.71 20.31 1.34
CA LYS A 85 3.50 21.58 0.63
C LYS A 85 2.70 21.40 -0.66
N ARG A 86 2.82 20.22 -1.29
CA ARG A 86 2.24 19.94 -2.61
C ARG A 86 1.78 18.49 -2.67
N VAL A 87 0.47 18.29 -2.78
CA VAL A 87 -0.14 16.97 -2.79
C VAL A 87 -0.77 16.69 -4.14
N ALA A 88 -0.36 15.59 -4.77
CA ALA A 88 -1.05 15.05 -5.92
C ALA A 88 -2.19 14.15 -5.45
N VAL A 89 -3.40 14.41 -5.94
CA VAL A 89 -4.57 13.55 -5.71
C VAL A 89 -5.13 13.10 -7.05
N ASP A 90 -5.28 11.80 -7.19
CA ASP A 90 -5.91 11.18 -8.35
C ASP A 90 -6.70 9.93 -7.93
N GLU A 91 -7.56 9.50 -8.84
CA GLU A 91 -8.46 8.36 -8.67
C GLU A 91 -8.32 7.37 -9.82
N THR A 92 -8.48 6.10 -9.51
CA THR A 92 -8.49 5.06 -10.54
C THR A 92 -9.55 4.02 -10.25
N ALA A 93 -10.24 3.59 -11.30
CA ALA A 93 -11.11 2.43 -11.23
C ALA A 93 -10.25 1.18 -11.01
N VAL A 94 -10.66 0.35 -10.06
CA VAL A 94 -10.07 -0.96 -9.75
C VAL A 94 -11.18 -1.99 -9.68
N LYS A 95 -10.88 -3.24 -10.04
CA LYS A 95 -11.83 -4.34 -9.97
C LYS A 95 -11.47 -5.26 -8.82
N ILE A 96 -12.34 -5.36 -7.83
CA ILE A 96 -12.13 -6.17 -6.62
C ILE A 96 -13.26 -7.19 -6.55
N ASN A 97 -12.92 -8.49 -6.51
CA ASN A 97 -13.90 -9.58 -6.48
C ASN A 97 -14.96 -9.54 -7.59
N GLY A 98 -14.63 -8.98 -8.76
CA GLY A 98 -15.56 -8.88 -9.88
C GLY A 98 -16.33 -7.55 -9.95
N GLU A 99 -16.30 -6.75 -8.88
CA GLU A 99 -17.02 -5.47 -8.79
C GLU A 99 -16.08 -4.29 -9.00
N TRP A 100 -16.59 -3.24 -9.64
CA TRP A 100 -15.85 -1.99 -9.83
C TRP A 100 -15.87 -1.17 -8.55
N SER A 101 -14.71 -0.67 -8.16
CA SER A 101 -14.52 0.30 -7.09
C SER A 101 -13.57 1.40 -7.56
N TRP A 102 -13.51 2.50 -6.82
CA TRP A 102 -12.68 3.66 -7.11
C TRP A 102 -11.67 3.85 -5.99
N LEU A 103 -10.40 3.73 -6.34
CA LEU A 103 -9.29 3.94 -5.43
C LEU A 103 -8.79 5.38 -5.58
N TYR A 104 -8.77 6.10 -4.47
CA TYR A 104 -8.24 7.46 -4.35
C TYR A 104 -6.91 7.36 -3.63
N ALA A 105 -5.92 8.11 -4.08
CA ALA A 105 -4.65 8.23 -3.36
C ALA A 105 -4.19 9.68 -3.32
N ALA A 106 -3.53 10.05 -2.23
CA ALA A 106 -2.87 11.32 -2.02
C ALA A 106 -1.37 11.07 -1.85
N ILE A 107 -0.54 11.77 -2.62
CA ILE A 107 0.91 11.61 -2.60
C ILE A 107 1.55 12.97 -2.43
N ASP A 108 2.44 13.10 -1.44
CA ASP A 108 3.31 14.25 -1.35
C ASP A 108 4.30 14.24 -2.52
N THR A 109 4.22 15.27 -3.35
CA THR A 109 5.01 15.35 -4.57
C THR A 109 6.48 15.63 -4.32
N GLU A 110 6.88 16.10 -3.14
CA GLU A 110 8.27 16.33 -2.80
C GLU A 110 8.92 15.04 -2.29
N THR A 111 8.36 14.49 -1.21
CA THR A 111 8.90 13.30 -0.53
C THR A 111 8.55 11.97 -1.18
N LYS A 112 7.55 11.94 -2.07
CA LYS A 112 6.95 10.74 -2.67
C LYS A 112 6.22 9.85 -1.66
N LEU A 113 5.94 10.35 -0.46
CA LEU A 113 5.16 9.62 0.53
C LEU A 113 3.71 9.52 0.08
N ILE A 114 3.14 8.33 0.21
CA ILE A 114 1.69 8.12 0.08
C ILE A 114 1.08 8.59 1.41
N LEU A 115 0.32 9.69 1.36
CA LEU A 115 -0.26 10.32 2.54
C LEU A 115 -1.55 9.64 2.98
N ASP A 116 -2.37 9.19 2.02
CA ASP A 116 -3.54 8.36 2.29
C ASP A 116 -3.98 7.61 1.02
N VAL A 117 -4.70 6.50 1.22
CA VAL A 117 -5.37 5.71 0.19
C VAL A 117 -6.76 5.34 0.68
N ALA A 118 -7.77 5.45 -0.20
CA ALA A 118 -9.14 5.13 0.15
C ALA A 118 -9.88 4.46 -1.01
N LEU A 119 -10.76 3.53 -0.68
CA LEU A 119 -11.60 2.83 -1.64
C LEU A 119 -13.07 3.24 -1.46
N PHE A 120 -13.73 3.58 -2.56
CA PHE A 120 -15.15 3.91 -2.58
C PHE A 120 -15.88 3.11 -3.66
N GLY A 121 -17.13 2.73 -3.41
CA GLY A 121 -17.96 2.01 -4.40
C GLY A 121 -18.44 2.87 -5.56
N ARG A 122 -18.24 4.20 -5.53
CA ARG A 122 -18.66 5.14 -6.57
C ARG A 122 -17.63 6.25 -6.77
N HIS A 123 -17.64 6.87 -7.95
CA HIS A 123 -16.85 8.06 -8.24
C HIS A 123 -17.67 9.34 -8.11
N GLY A 124 -16.97 10.48 -8.07
CA GLY A 124 -17.57 11.81 -8.14
C GLY A 124 -17.21 12.70 -6.94
N THR A 125 -17.89 13.84 -6.88
CA THR A 125 -17.54 14.92 -5.95
C THR A 125 -17.67 14.52 -4.47
N ASP A 126 -18.67 13.72 -4.10
CA ASP A 126 -18.89 13.38 -2.69
C ASP A 126 -17.82 12.40 -2.16
N PRO A 127 -17.46 11.29 -2.85
CA PRO A 127 -16.29 10.49 -2.50
C PRO A 127 -14.99 11.30 -2.45
N ALA A 128 -14.76 12.18 -3.43
CA ALA A 128 -13.58 13.04 -3.45
C ALA A 128 -13.52 13.98 -2.25
N ALA A 129 -14.65 14.59 -1.86
CA ALA A 129 -14.73 15.43 -0.67
C ALA A 129 -14.52 14.64 0.62
N ALA A 130 -15.11 13.44 0.73
CA ALA A 130 -14.88 12.57 1.88
C ALA A 130 -13.41 12.14 2.00
N PHE A 131 -12.75 11.85 0.87
CA PHE A 131 -11.33 11.52 0.85
C PHE A 131 -10.45 12.70 1.29
N LEU A 132 -10.69 13.89 0.74
CA LEU A 132 -9.94 15.09 1.11
C LEU A 132 -10.17 15.49 2.58
N HIS A 133 -11.39 15.31 3.09
CA HIS A 133 -11.68 15.58 4.50
C HIS A 133 -10.88 14.66 5.43
N ARG A 134 -10.80 13.36 5.12
CA ARG A 134 -9.95 12.42 5.86
C ARG A 134 -8.47 12.82 5.86
N LEU A 135 -8.00 13.41 4.75
CA LEU A 135 -6.63 13.89 4.65
C LEU A 135 -6.40 15.13 5.54
N ASP A 136 -7.39 16.03 5.61
CA ASP A 136 -7.40 17.22 6.47
C ASP A 136 -7.49 16.88 7.97
N GLU A 137 -8.12 15.77 8.33
CA GLU A 137 -8.09 15.25 9.70
C GLU A 137 -6.71 14.73 10.12
N LYS A 138 -5.88 14.31 9.16
CA LYS A 138 -4.56 13.70 9.41
C LYS A 138 -3.40 14.67 9.35
N TYR A 139 -3.47 15.68 8.48
CA TYR A 139 -2.38 16.58 8.20
C TYR A 139 -2.85 18.04 8.25
N ASP A 140 -1.97 18.95 8.65
CA ASP A 140 -2.22 20.38 8.45
C ASP A 140 -2.05 20.71 6.96
N LEU A 141 -3.18 20.97 6.30
CA LEU A 141 -3.25 21.25 4.85
C LEU A 141 -3.44 22.73 4.51
N SER A 142 -3.36 23.62 5.51
CA SER A 142 -3.70 25.05 5.35
C SER A 142 -2.90 25.76 4.26
N ASP A 143 -1.60 25.46 4.15
CA ASP A 143 -0.69 25.99 3.13
C ASP A 143 -0.40 25.00 1.98
N THR A 144 -1.12 23.88 1.93
CA THR A 144 -0.92 22.84 0.92
C THR A 144 -1.54 23.22 -0.42
N VAL A 145 -0.78 23.01 -1.50
CA VAL A 145 -1.29 23.12 -2.87
C VAL A 145 -1.68 21.74 -3.39
N PHE A 146 -2.97 21.55 -3.68
CA PHE A 146 -3.48 20.33 -4.30
C PHE A 146 -3.31 20.36 -5.82
N LEU A 147 -2.75 19.28 -6.37
CA LEU A 147 -2.64 19.00 -7.79
C LEU A 147 -3.65 17.89 -8.14
N VAL A 148 -4.64 18.23 -8.95
CA VAL A 148 -5.78 17.34 -9.27
C VAL A 148 -6.04 17.32 -10.77
N ASP A 149 -6.40 16.15 -11.32
CA ASP A 149 -6.59 15.96 -12.78
C ASP A 149 -8.00 16.36 -13.26
N GLN A 150 -8.99 16.40 -12.37
CA GLN A 150 -10.39 16.58 -12.77
C GLN A 150 -11.06 17.80 -12.13
N PHE A 151 -12.00 18.40 -12.88
CA PHE A 151 -12.84 19.49 -12.41
C PHE A 151 -13.68 19.12 -11.17
N GLY A 152 -14.03 17.84 -10.98
CA GLY A 152 -14.77 17.36 -9.80
C GLY A 152 -14.07 17.66 -8.47
N TYR A 153 -12.73 17.59 -8.47
CA TYR A 153 -11.93 17.94 -7.29
C TYR A 153 -11.97 19.42 -6.96
N ARG A 154 -12.16 20.33 -7.93
CA ARG A 154 -12.27 21.77 -7.63
C ARG A 154 -13.44 22.06 -6.70
N THR A 155 -14.57 21.40 -6.95
CA THR A 155 -15.76 21.54 -6.08
C THR A 155 -15.51 20.96 -4.70
N ALA A 156 -14.84 19.81 -4.62
CA ALA A 156 -14.50 19.18 -3.35
C ALA A 156 -13.51 20.04 -2.53
N LEU A 157 -12.46 20.56 -3.15
CA LEU A 157 -11.48 21.46 -2.54
C LEU A 157 -12.14 22.76 -2.06
N ALA A 158 -13.01 23.37 -2.90
CA ALA A 158 -13.74 24.58 -2.52
C ALA A 158 -14.67 24.36 -1.32
N ARG A 159 -15.34 23.19 -1.21
CA ARG A 159 -16.18 22.84 -0.06
C ARG A 159 -15.39 22.77 1.25
N LEU A 160 -14.11 22.39 1.18
CA LEU A 160 -13.23 22.24 2.34
C LEU A 160 -12.35 23.48 2.58
N GLY A 161 -12.46 24.53 1.76
CA GLY A 161 -11.59 25.71 1.87
C GLY A 161 -10.13 25.44 1.51
N LEU A 162 -9.83 24.32 0.86
CA LEU A 162 -8.47 23.92 0.51
C LEU A 162 -8.00 24.57 -0.79
N SER A 163 -6.70 24.90 -0.84
CA SER A 163 -6.10 25.55 -2.00
C SER A 163 -5.81 24.53 -3.12
N GLY A 164 -6.41 24.74 -4.30
CA GLY A 164 -6.29 23.82 -5.44
C GLY A 164 -5.69 24.49 -6.67
N ARG A 165 -4.73 23.83 -7.32
CA ARG A 165 -4.28 24.20 -8.67
C ARG A 165 -4.53 23.03 -9.62
N VAL A 166 -5.26 23.28 -10.70
CA VAL A 166 -5.23 22.39 -11.87
C VAL A 166 -3.99 22.76 -12.66
N ASN A 167 -2.96 21.93 -12.59
CA ASN A 167 -1.69 22.21 -13.26
C ASN A 167 -1.37 21.09 -14.25
N SER A 168 -1.40 21.42 -15.54
CA SER A 168 -1.14 20.47 -16.64
C SER A 168 0.35 20.10 -16.79
N THR A 169 1.28 20.86 -16.22
CA THR A 169 2.73 20.65 -16.42
C THR A 169 3.29 19.53 -15.54
N GLU A 170 2.79 19.39 -14.32
CA GLU A 170 3.21 18.34 -13.36
C GLU A 170 2.40 17.05 -13.51
N ARG A 171 1.40 17.04 -14.41
CA ARG A 171 0.55 15.89 -14.73
C ARG A 171 1.36 14.64 -15.07
N ASN A 172 2.48 14.79 -15.80
CA ASN A 172 3.34 13.66 -16.17
C ASN A 172 4.00 13.00 -14.93
N LEU A 173 4.31 13.75 -13.87
CA LEU A 173 4.85 13.17 -12.63
C LEU A 173 3.76 12.41 -11.88
N ILE A 174 2.56 12.98 -11.81
CA ILE A 174 1.38 12.36 -11.20
C ILE A 174 1.05 11.05 -11.93
N GLU A 175 0.91 11.11 -13.26
CA GLU A 175 0.62 9.94 -14.10
C GLU A 175 1.68 8.83 -13.90
N LYS A 176 2.97 9.15 -13.81
CA LYS A 176 4.04 8.16 -13.56
C LYS A 176 3.95 7.51 -12.17
N TRP A 177 3.63 8.27 -11.13
CA TRP A 177 3.50 7.70 -9.78
C TRP A 177 2.25 6.85 -9.65
N PHE A 178 1.12 7.34 -10.16
CA PHE A 178 -0.11 6.57 -10.22
C PHE A 178 0.03 5.33 -11.10
N HIS A 179 0.81 5.39 -12.18
CA HIS A 179 1.14 4.20 -12.96
C HIS A 179 1.89 3.15 -12.14
N THR A 180 2.86 3.58 -11.31
CA THR A 180 3.58 2.66 -10.42
C THR A 180 2.64 2.02 -9.39
N LEU A 181 1.75 2.81 -8.79
CA LEU A 181 0.72 2.31 -7.86
C LEU A 181 -0.22 1.32 -8.56
N LYS A 182 -0.69 1.64 -9.77
CA LYS A 182 -1.53 0.76 -10.60
C LYS A 182 -0.83 -0.56 -10.91
N MET A 183 0.42 -0.52 -11.38
CA MET A 183 1.19 -1.74 -11.66
C MET A 183 1.31 -2.65 -10.42
N ARG A 184 1.52 -2.06 -9.23
CA ARG A 184 1.57 -2.82 -7.98
C ARG A 184 0.20 -3.43 -7.63
N ILE A 185 -0.87 -2.66 -7.74
CA ILE A 185 -2.24 -3.13 -7.50
C ILE A 185 -2.61 -4.25 -8.47
N ASP A 186 -2.33 -4.08 -9.76
CA ASP A 186 -2.65 -5.08 -10.79
C ASP A 186 -1.89 -6.38 -10.54
N ARG A 187 -0.60 -6.31 -10.18
CA ARG A 187 0.18 -7.48 -9.80
C ARG A 187 -0.39 -8.15 -8.55
N PHE A 188 -0.77 -7.37 -7.54
CA PHE A 188 -1.39 -7.88 -6.34
C PHE A 188 -2.73 -8.56 -6.62
N GLN A 189 -3.62 -7.92 -7.39
CA GLN A 189 -4.89 -8.48 -7.81
C GLN A 189 -4.69 -9.79 -8.57
N ASN A 190 -3.73 -9.86 -9.50
CA ASN A 190 -3.44 -11.12 -10.20
C ASN A 190 -2.92 -12.21 -9.25
N SER A 191 -2.03 -11.87 -8.31
CA SER A 191 -1.54 -12.81 -7.30
C SER A 191 -2.64 -13.27 -6.33
N TRP A 192 -3.64 -12.42 -6.08
CA TRP A 192 -4.77 -12.68 -5.21
C TRP A 192 -5.85 -13.51 -5.91
N VAL A 193 -6.18 -13.18 -7.16
CA VAL A 193 -7.19 -13.87 -7.96
C VAL A 193 -6.71 -15.27 -8.40
N GLY A 194 -5.39 -15.52 -8.39
CA GLY A 194 -4.82 -16.86 -8.53
C GLY A 194 -5.28 -17.87 -7.47
N SER A 195 -5.92 -17.45 -6.38
CA SER A 195 -6.40 -18.34 -5.31
C SER A 195 -7.86 -18.81 -5.44
N ARG A 196 -8.54 -18.62 -6.58
CA ARG A 196 -9.86 -19.25 -6.82
C ARG A 196 -10.08 -19.77 -8.23
N ALA A 197 -9.87 -21.09 -8.36
CA ALA A 197 -10.84 -22.02 -8.96
C ALA A 197 -10.58 -23.45 -8.44
N SER A 198 -10.72 -23.69 -7.13
CA SER A 198 -11.06 -25.04 -6.68
C SER A 198 -12.55 -25.24 -6.98
N ALA A 199 -12.85 -25.76 -8.17
CA ALA A 199 -14.16 -26.31 -8.49
C ALA A 199 -14.52 -27.32 -7.40
N ARG A 200 -15.67 -27.11 -6.75
CA ARG A 200 -16.33 -28.15 -5.97
C ARG A 200 -17.14 -28.96 -6.98
N GLU A 201 -16.74 -30.21 -7.20
CA GLU A 201 -17.65 -31.28 -7.61
C GLU A 201 -18.43 -31.79 -6.39
#